data_AF-A0A843HUE8-F1
#
_entry.id   AF-A0A843HUE8-F1
#
_cell.length_a   1.000
_cell.length_b   1.000
_cell.length_c   1.000
_cell.angle_alpha   90.00
_cell.angle_beta   90.00
_cell.angle_gamma   90.00
#
_symmetry.space_group_name_H-M   'P 1'
#
loop_
_entity.id
_entity.type
_entity.pdbx_description
1 polymer ?
#
loop_
_entity_poly.entity_id
_entity_poly.type
_entity_poly.pdbx_seq_one_letter_code
_entity_poly.pdbx_strand_id
1 'polypeptide(L)'
;MNEAQKKKRNFRARKLWKDFKAKKKKECGGLDLITLHKLGKRWELHHEDLREENYEKLNDNFLPCNNMTHDFLHWLYRYYPKDPAIIDRIKAEMEKMKEINS
;
A
#
# COMPACT_ATOMS: atom_id res chain seq x y z
N MET A 1 7.72 -14.99 14.57
CA MET A 1 6.91 -13.75 14.46
C MET A 1 7.11 -12.93 15.72
N ASN A 2 7.58 -11.68 15.58
CA ASN A 2 7.83 -10.81 16.72
C ASN A 2 6.51 -10.29 17.35
N GLU A 3 6.58 -9.70 18.54
CA GLU A 3 5.39 -9.24 19.27
C GLU A 3 4.58 -8.18 18.49
N ALA A 4 5.26 -7.28 17.78
CA ALA A 4 4.60 -6.28 16.93
C ALA A 4 3.78 -6.93 15.80
N GLN A 5 4.34 -7.93 15.11
CA GLN A 5 3.64 -8.68 14.07
C GLN A 5 2.46 -9.48 14.63
N LYS A 6 2.58 -10.05 15.84
CA LYS A 6 1.46 -10.70 16.54
C LYS A 6 0.32 -9.72 16.83
N LYS A 7 0.64 -8.52 17.35
CA LYS A 7 -0.34 -7.46 17.61
C LYS A 7 -1.07 -7.06 16.32
N LYS A 8 -0.33 -6.79 15.24
CA LYS A 8 -0.91 -6.45 13.92
C LYS A 8 -1.84 -7.55 13.40
N ARG A 9 -1.41 -8.82 13.47
CA ARG A 9 -2.25 -9.97 13.06
C ARG A 9 -3.53 -10.05 13.87
N ASN A 10 -3.43 -9.93 15.19
CA ASN A 10 -4.59 -10.02 16.09
C ASN A 10 -5.56 -8.86 15.85
N PHE A 11 -5.06 -7.64 15.62
CA PHE A 11 -5.89 -6.48 15.24
C PHE A 11 -6.61 -6.72 13.91
N ARG A 12 -5.91 -7.20 12.88
CA ARG A 12 -6.51 -7.49 11.55
C ARG A 12 -7.59 -8.58 11.60
N ALA A 13 -7.55 -9.46 12.60
CA ALA A 13 -8.58 -10.46 12.81
C ALA A 13 -9.89 -9.87 13.38
N ARG A 14 -9.84 -8.70 14.05
CA ARG A 14 -11.01 -8.06 14.68
C ARG A 14 -12.03 -7.63 13.62
N LYS A 15 -13.32 -7.67 13.99
CA LYS A 15 -14.43 -7.20 13.14
C LYS A 15 -14.24 -5.74 12.69
N LEU A 16 -13.82 -4.88 13.62
CA LEU A 16 -13.59 -3.47 13.36
C LEU A 16 -12.63 -3.22 12.17
N TRP A 17 -11.53 -3.97 12.09
CA TRP A 17 -10.61 -3.89 10.95
C TRP A 17 -11.26 -4.33 9.64
N LYS A 18 -12.01 -5.44 9.66
CA LYS A 18 -12.69 -5.98 8.47
C LYS A 18 -13.74 -5.00 7.95
N ASP A 19 -14.50 -4.38 8.84
CA ASP A 19 -15.50 -3.37 8.49
C ASP A 19 -14.84 -2.11 7.91
N PHE A 20 -13.76 -1.64 8.52
CA PHE A 20 -13.00 -0.51 8.01
C PHE A 20 -12.38 -0.79 6.63
N LYS A 21 -11.79 -1.97 6.45
CA LYS A 21 -11.27 -2.43 5.14
C LYS A 21 -12.38 -2.47 4.10
N ALA A 22 -13.56 -3.00 4.43
CA ALA A 22 -14.70 -3.01 3.52
C ALA A 22 -15.19 -1.59 3.16
N LYS A 23 -15.24 -0.68 4.14
CA LYS A 23 -15.57 0.75 3.94
C LYS A 23 -14.60 1.40 2.96
N LYS A 24 -13.29 1.32 3.20
CA LYS A 24 -12.25 1.89 2.31
C LYS A 24 -12.32 1.34 0.89
N LYS A 25 -12.62 0.03 0.73
CA LYS A 25 -12.86 -0.57 -0.60
C LYS A 25 -14.06 0.05 -1.32
N LYS A 26 -15.14 0.30 -0.58
CA LYS A 26 -16.35 0.93 -1.15
C LYS A 26 -16.06 2.37 -1.58
N GLU A 27 -15.32 3.12 -0.77
CA GLU A 27 -14.90 4.51 -1.05
C GLU A 27 -14.06 4.61 -2.33
N CYS A 28 -13.14 3.68 -2.59
CA CYS A 28 -12.32 3.67 -3.80
C CYS A 28 -12.98 2.98 -5.02
N GLY A 29 -14.27 2.63 -4.95
CA GLY A 29 -14.94 1.92 -6.03
C GLY A 29 -14.38 0.51 -6.31
N GLY A 30 -13.63 -0.07 -5.37
CA GLY A 30 -12.95 -1.35 -5.56
C GLY A 30 -11.70 -1.29 -6.43
N LEU A 31 -11.09 -0.11 -6.60
CA LEU A 31 -9.85 0.09 -7.35
C LEU A 31 -8.63 0.24 -6.44
N ASP A 32 -7.48 -0.19 -6.95
CA ASP A 32 -6.16 0.13 -6.42
C ASP A 32 -5.87 1.60 -6.75
N LEU A 33 -5.59 2.41 -5.72
CA LEU A 33 -5.50 3.86 -5.88
C LEU A 33 -4.22 4.34 -6.56
N ILE A 34 -3.23 3.47 -6.81
CA ILE A 34 -2.01 3.83 -7.53
C ILE A 34 -2.12 3.42 -9.00
N THR A 35 -2.54 2.18 -9.25
CA THR A 35 -2.58 1.60 -10.59
C THR A 35 -3.93 1.79 -11.29
N LEU A 36 -4.97 2.20 -10.56
CA LEU A 36 -6.35 2.35 -11.01
C LEU A 36 -6.99 1.06 -11.56
N HIS A 37 -6.35 -0.10 -11.33
CA HIS A 37 -6.91 -1.40 -11.66
C HIS A 37 -7.75 -1.96 -10.51
N LYS A 38 -8.62 -2.93 -10.83
CA LYS A 38 -9.47 -3.59 -9.83
C LYS A 38 -8.64 -4.24 -8.71
N LEU A 39 -9.08 -4.07 -7.47
CA LEU A 39 -8.51 -4.76 -6.31
C LEU A 39 -8.73 -6.28 -6.44
N GLY A 40 -7.63 -7.02 -6.51
CA GLY A 40 -7.61 -8.48 -6.60
C GLY A 40 -7.95 -9.15 -5.26
N LYS A 41 -8.11 -10.48 -5.24
CA LYS A 41 -8.52 -11.24 -4.04
C LYS A 41 -7.63 -11.02 -2.82
N ARG A 42 -6.33 -10.78 -3.04
CA ARG A 42 -5.33 -10.67 -1.97
C ARG A 42 -5.05 -9.24 -1.52
N TRP A 43 -5.74 -8.24 -2.05
CA TRP A 43 -5.52 -6.83 -1.73
C TRP A 43 -5.54 -6.52 -0.23
N GLU A 44 -4.80 -5.48 0.17
CA GLU A 44 -4.69 -5.02 1.55
C GLU A 44 -4.73 -3.49 1.64
N LEU A 45 -4.90 -2.98 2.86
CA LEU A 45 -4.73 -1.55 3.12
C LEU A 45 -3.24 -1.25 3.34
N HIS A 46 -2.69 -0.39 2.50
CA HIS A 46 -1.40 0.25 2.72
C HIS A 46 -1.55 1.27 3.86
N HIS A 47 -0.71 1.16 4.88
CA HIS A 47 -0.69 2.09 6.01
C HIS A 47 0.49 3.03 5.85
N GLU A 48 0.20 4.32 5.69
CA GLU A 48 1.20 5.35 5.41
C GLU A 48 1.96 5.76 6.67
N ASP A 49 1.34 5.60 7.86
CA ASP A 49 2.01 5.82 9.14
C ASP A 49 2.77 4.56 9.58
N LEU A 50 4.09 4.58 9.46
CA LEU A 50 4.93 3.43 9.80
C LEU A 50 5.15 3.23 11.31
N ARG A 51 4.69 4.16 12.16
CA ARG A 51 4.81 4.07 13.62
C ARG A 51 3.87 3.01 14.17
N GLU A 52 4.39 2.13 15.04
CA GLU A 52 3.65 0.96 15.51
C GLU A 52 2.47 1.33 16.41
N GLU A 53 2.61 2.38 17.22
CA GLU A 53 1.62 2.89 18.15
C GLU A 53 0.37 3.45 17.46
N ASN A 54 0.47 3.80 16.17
CA ASN A 54 -0.65 4.34 15.39
C ASN A 54 -1.35 3.28 14.54
N TYR A 55 -0.87 2.03 14.54
CA TYR A 55 -1.41 0.97 13.69
C TYR A 55 -2.91 0.68 13.92
N GLU A 56 -3.39 0.85 15.16
CA GLU A 56 -4.80 0.62 15.50
C GLU A 56 -5.69 1.86 15.25
N LYS A 57 -5.12 3.01 14.84
CA LYS A 57 -5.86 4.26 14.59
C LYS A 57 -6.46 4.24 13.19
N LEU A 58 -7.71 3.80 13.07
CA LEU A 58 -8.45 3.74 11.80
C LEU A 58 -8.81 5.14 11.28
N ASN A 59 -7.91 5.74 10.51
CA ASN A 59 -8.03 7.09 9.96
C ASN A 59 -7.80 7.09 8.43
N ASP A 60 -7.57 8.25 7.82
CA ASP A 60 -7.42 8.37 6.37
C ASP A 60 -6.03 8.00 5.84
N ASN A 61 -5.06 7.66 6.71
CA ASN A 61 -3.71 7.23 6.31
C ASN A 61 -3.67 5.76 5.82
N PHE A 62 -4.82 5.21 5.42
CA PHE A 62 -4.97 3.86 4.90
C PHE A 62 -5.48 3.90 3.46
N LEU A 63 -4.68 3.34 2.55
CA LEU A 63 -4.92 3.38 1.13
C LEU A 63 -5.13 1.96 0.56
N PRO A 64 -6.24 1.67 -0.14
CA PRO A 64 -6.44 0.36 -0.77
C PRO A 64 -5.44 0.08 -1.90
N CYS A 65 -4.68 -1.00 -1.76
CA CYS A 65 -3.68 -1.43 -2.74
C CYS A 65 -3.77 -2.94 -3.02
N ASN A 66 -3.45 -3.32 -4.26
CA ASN A 66 -3.03 -4.67 -4.56
C ASN A 66 -1.68 -4.99 -3.89
N ASN A 67 -1.40 -6.27 -3.64
CA ASN A 67 -0.21 -6.66 -2.88
C ASN A 67 1.10 -6.22 -3.55
N MET A 68 1.20 -6.31 -4.88
CA MET A 68 2.41 -5.85 -5.56
C MET A 68 2.60 -4.35 -5.41
N THR A 69 1.53 -3.56 -5.57
CA THR A 69 1.54 -2.11 -5.32
C THR A 69 1.97 -1.81 -3.89
N HIS A 70 1.37 -2.50 -2.91
CA HIS A 70 1.67 -2.34 -1.50
C HIS A 70 3.16 -2.59 -1.20
N ASP A 71 3.69 -3.70 -1.69
CA ASP A 71 5.09 -4.09 -1.46
C ASP A 71 6.05 -3.16 -2.19
N PHE A 72 5.70 -2.71 -3.40
CA PHE A 72 6.46 -1.73 -4.17
C PHE A 72 6.55 -0.39 -3.43
N LEU A 73 5.45 0.14 -2.89
CA LEU A 73 5.47 1.40 -2.12
C LEU A 73 6.37 1.30 -0.89
N HIS A 74 6.26 0.22 -0.11
CA HIS A 74 7.13 0.01 1.06
C HIS A 74 8.59 -0.17 0.69
N TRP A 75 8.87 -0.87 -0.42
CA TRP A 75 10.23 -1.02 -0.92
C TRP A 75 10.81 0.34 -1.35
N LEU A 76 10.06 1.10 -2.14
CA LEU A 76 10.49 2.40 -2.67
C LEU A 76 10.69 3.43 -1.57
N TYR A 77 9.81 3.47 -0.57
CA TYR A 77 9.91 4.37 0.57
C TYR A 77 11.16 4.15 1.44
N ARG A 78 11.84 3.00 1.36
CA ARG A 78 13.14 2.80 2.05
C ARG A 78 14.24 3.68 1.48
N TYR A 79 14.13 4.06 0.21
CA TYR A 79 15.15 4.81 -0.54
C TYR A 79 14.72 6.26 -0.75
N TYR A 80 13.45 6.49 -1.05
CA TYR A 80 12.92 7.79 -1.44
C TYR A 80 13.25 8.95 -0.46
N PRO A 81 13.12 8.81 0.88
CA PRO A 81 13.47 9.89 1.81
C PRO A 81 14.95 10.31 1.78
N LYS A 82 15.84 9.43 1.31
CA LYS A 82 17.28 9.69 1.17
C LYS A 82 17.65 10.19 -0.22
N ASP A 83 16.86 9.79 -1.22
CA ASP A 83 17.11 10.09 -2.63
C ASP A 83 15.78 10.17 -3.40
N PRO A 84 15.14 11.36 -3.41
CA PRO A 84 13.89 11.57 -4.13
C PRO A 84 14.01 11.39 -5.66
N ALA A 85 15.22 11.57 -6.23
CA ALA A 85 15.49 11.43 -7.66
C ALA A 85 15.41 9.97 -8.15
N ILE A 86 15.22 9.00 -7.24
CA ILE A 86 14.93 7.61 -7.62
C ILE A 86 13.67 7.49 -8.49
N ILE A 87 12.68 8.37 -8.28
CA ILE A 87 11.44 8.37 -9.06
C ILE A 87 11.72 8.72 -10.52
N ASP A 88 12.56 9.72 -10.76
CA ASP A 88 12.93 10.15 -12.11
C ASP A 88 13.68 9.06 -12.85
N ARG A 89 14.57 8.34 -12.16
CA ARG A 89 15.30 7.21 -12.76
C ARG A 89 14.38 6.03 -13.08
N ILE A 90 13.44 5.68 -12.20
CA ILE A 90 12.43 4.64 -12.47
C ILE A 90 11.57 5.05 -13.68
N LYS A 91 11.14 6.31 -13.74
CA LYS A 91 10.38 6.84 -14.88
C LYS A 91 11.17 6.76 -16.19
N ALA A 92 12.44 7.14 -16.18
CA ALA A 92 13.30 7.07 -17.36
C ALA A 92 13.40 5.64 -17.90
N GLU A 93 13.54 4.63 -17.03
CA GLU A 93 13.55 3.22 -17.47
C GLU A 93 12.19 2.78 -18.05
N MET A 94 11.07 3.20 -17.46
CA MET A 94 9.74 2.90 -18.01
C MET A 94 9.51 3.54 -19.38
N GLU A 95 9.97 4.77 -19.61
CA GLU A 95 9.88 5.41 -20.93
C GLU A 95 10.75 4.67 -21.97
N LYS A 96 11.98 4.28 -21.63
CA LYS A 96 12.80 3.43 -22.51
C LYS A 96 12.12 2.11 -22.84
N MET A 97 11.51 1.45 -21.86
CA MET A 97 10.75 0.22 -22.09
C MET A 97 9.58 0.45 -23.04
N LYS A 98 8.87 1.56 -22.88
CA LYS A 98 7.77 1.95 -23.77
C LYS A 98 8.28 2.17 -25.19
N GLU A 99 9.36 2.92 -25.38
CA GLU A 99 9.97 3.15 -26.70
C GLU A 99 10.38 1.86 -27.41
N ILE A 100 10.98 0.90 -26.68
CA ILE A 100 11.42 -0.40 -27.24
C ILE A 100 10.23 -1.29 -27.66
N ASN A 101 9.10 -1.19 -26.94
CA ASN A 101 7.94 -2.06 -27.14
C ASN A 101 6.77 -1.36 -27.86
N SER A 102 7.00 -0.18 -28.43
CA SER A 102 6.04 0.54 -29.29
C SER A 102 6.27 0.19 -30.75
#